data_AF-A0A955WCG3-F1
#
_entry.id   AF-A0A955WCG3-F1
#
_cell.length_a   1.000
_cell.length_b   1.000
_cell.length_c   1.000
_cell.angle_alpha   90.00
_cell.angle_beta   90.00
_cell.angle_gamma   90.00
#
_symmetry.space_group_name_H-M   'P 1'
#
loop_
_entity.id
_entity.type
_entity.pdbx_description
1 polymer ?
#
loop_
_entity_poly.entity_id
_entity_poly.type
_entity_poly.pdbx_seq_one_letter_code
_entity_poly.pdbx_strand_id
1 'polypeptide(L)'
;MSTNPFERFDLDPEEGPLGITERLRELAEDATSDEERDAVRAAWEQLTRHPRERVRLALSAHPESRPPLPSQQPVSHQTAGGAGPAAPLPDAADFLDPPSVEDALLALLRAAGEEPPSIDRALAPPLDRDPVLMGPPARESNA
;
A
#
# COMPACT_ATOMS: atom_id res chain seq x y z
N MET A 1 -1.32 21.37 -20.23
CA MET A 1 -0.94 20.92 -18.87
C MET A 1 -1.59 19.58 -18.65
N SER A 2 -0.86 18.60 -18.11
CA SER A 2 -1.44 17.30 -17.82
C SER A 2 -2.51 17.42 -16.74
N THR A 3 -3.64 16.74 -16.92
CA THR A 3 -4.72 16.67 -15.93
C THR A 3 -4.33 15.78 -14.73
N ASN A 4 -3.29 14.96 -14.88
CA ASN A 4 -2.83 14.05 -13.84
C ASN A 4 -2.05 14.82 -12.75
N PRO A 5 -2.47 14.78 -11.47
CA PRO A 5 -1.77 15.47 -10.39
C PRO A 5 -0.32 14.98 -10.19
N PHE A 6 -0.01 13.71 -10.50
CA PHE A 6 1.37 13.19 -10.42
C PHE A 6 2.32 13.85 -11.42
N GLU A 7 1.82 14.27 -12.59
CA GLU A 7 2.62 14.95 -13.60
C GLU A 7 2.60 16.46 -13.37
N ARG A 8 1.46 17.03 -12.95
CA ARG A 8 1.32 18.46 -12.70
C ARG A 8 2.22 18.95 -11.56
N PHE A 9 2.35 18.15 -10.50
CA PHE A 9 3.11 18.49 -9.30
C PHE A 9 4.42 17.70 -9.16
N ASP A 10 4.81 16.96 -10.21
CA ASP A 10 6.04 16.16 -10.25
C ASP A 10 6.18 15.19 -9.06
N LEU A 11 5.09 14.51 -8.69
CA LEU A 11 5.01 13.60 -7.54
C LEU A 11 5.30 12.17 -7.95
N ASP A 12 6.05 11.41 -7.17
CA ASP A 12 6.31 10.00 -7.44
C ASP A 12 5.03 9.12 -7.27
N PRO A 13 4.58 8.36 -8.29
CA PRO A 13 3.45 7.44 -8.20
C PRO A 13 3.74 6.22 -7.32
N GLU A 14 5.02 5.90 -7.08
CA GLU A 14 5.42 4.81 -6.19
C GLU A 14 5.36 5.24 -4.71
N GLU A 15 5.29 6.55 -4.43
CA GLU A 15 5.18 7.05 -3.06
C GLU A 15 3.82 6.74 -2.42
N GLY A 16 3.88 6.36 -1.14
CA GLY A 16 2.69 6.21 -0.31
C GLY A 16 2.02 7.54 0.05
N PRO A 17 0.83 7.51 0.67
CA PRO A 17 0.08 8.72 1.05
C PRO A 17 0.86 9.70 1.93
N LEU A 18 1.79 9.20 2.75
CA LEU A 18 2.61 10.01 3.65
C LEU A 18 3.64 10.84 2.86
N GLY A 19 4.35 10.23 1.91
CA GLY A 19 5.31 10.92 1.03
C GLY A 19 4.61 11.98 0.17
N ILE A 20 3.49 11.61 -0.45
CA ILE A 20 2.65 12.55 -1.22
C ILE A 20 2.22 13.75 -0.37
N THR A 21 1.86 13.54 0.90
CA THR A 21 1.45 14.63 1.81
C THR A 21 2.61 15.55 2.16
N GLU A 22 3.82 15.00 2.36
CA GLU A 22 5.04 15.80 2.58
C GLU A 22 5.31 16.72 1.38
N ARG A 23 5.38 16.14 0.18
CA ARG A 23 5.69 16.87 -1.05
C ARG A 23 4.65 17.94 -1.39
N LEU A 24 3.36 17.63 -1.20
CA LEU A 24 2.30 18.62 -1.41
C LEU A 24 2.29 19.71 -0.33
N ARG A 25 2.79 19.44 0.88
CA ARG A 25 2.95 20.49 1.89
C ARG A 25 4.05 21.47 1.48
N GLU A 26 5.22 20.96 1.07
CA GLU A 26 6.32 21.79 0.54
C GLU A 26 5.80 22.70 -0.59
N LEU A 27 5.06 22.14 -1.55
CA LEU A 27 4.45 22.90 -2.64
C LEU A 27 3.40 23.93 -2.18
N ALA A 28 2.64 23.63 -1.12
CA ALA A 28 1.69 24.59 -0.56
C ALA A 28 2.38 25.75 0.17
N GLU A 29 3.55 25.50 0.77
CA GLU A 29 4.37 26.51 1.44
C GLU A 29 5.08 27.43 0.42
N ASP A 30 5.51 26.88 -0.72
CA ASP A 30 6.15 27.62 -1.82
C ASP A 30 5.14 28.36 -2.73
N ALA A 31 3.85 28.08 -2.61
CA ALA A 31 2.82 28.67 -3.47
C ALA A 31 2.65 30.17 -3.22
N THR A 32 2.68 30.94 -4.31
CA THR A 32 2.66 32.42 -4.28
C THR A 32 1.25 33.00 -4.33
N SER A 33 0.26 32.19 -4.69
CA SER A 33 -1.14 32.59 -4.84
C SER A 33 -2.11 31.68 -4.08
N ASP A 34 -3.28 32.22 -3.73
CA ASP A 34 -4.37 31.41 -3.16
C ASP A 34 -4.85 30.32 -4.13
N GLU A 35 -4.86 30.62 -5.43
CA GLU A 35 -5.28 29.69 -6.49
C GLU A 35 -4.33 28.48 -6.62
N GLU A 36 -3.02 28.69 -6.48
CA GLU A 36 -2.03 27.61 -6.41
C GLU A 36 -2.22 26.76 -5.15
N ARG A 37 -2.44 27.39 -3.99
CA ARG A 37 -2.70 26.68 -2.73
C ARG A 37 -3.97 25.84 -2.80
N ASP A 38 -5.02 26.34 -3.43
CA ASP A 38 -6.26 25.60 -3.63
C ASP A 38 -6.07 24.44 -4.62
N ALA A 39 -5.27 24.62 -5.68
CA ALA A 39 -4.94 23.53 -6.60
C ALA A 39 -4.14 22.42 -5.91
N VAL A 40 -3.17 22.77 -5.07
CA VAL A 40 -2.39 21.82 -4.26
C VAL A 40 -3.29 21.08 -3.28
N ARG A 41 -4.21 21.79 -2.60
CA ARG A 41 -5.19 21.18 -1.69
C ARG A 41 -6.11 20.20 -2.41
N ALA A 42 -6.61 20.56 -3.60
CA ALA A 42 -7.47 19.68 -4.40
C ALA A 42 -6.74 18.40 -4.81
N ALA A 43 -5.46 18.52 -5.22
CA ALA A 43 -4.63 17.36 -5.54
C ALA A 43 -4.35 16.48 -4.32
N TRP A 44 -4.07 17.08 -3.17
CA TRP A 44 -3.89 16.36 -1.91
C TRP A 44 -5.13 15.57 -1.55
N GLU A 45 -6.32 16.18 -1.64
CA GLU A 45 -7.58 15.51 -1.34
C GLU A 45 -7.82 14.34 -2.29
N GLN A 46 -7.62 14.56 -3.59
CA GLN A 46 -7.79 13.53 -4.61
C GLN A 46 -6.87 12.33 -4.39
N LEU A 47 -5.59 12.55 -4.09
CA LEU A 47 -4.59 11.48 -3.96
C LEU A 47 -4.62 10.79 -2.60
N THR A 48 -5.00 11.47 -1.52
CA THR A 48 -4.96 10.91 -0.16
C THR A 48 -6.29 10.36 0.32
N ARG A 49 -7.44 10.96 -0.06
CA ARG A 49 -8.77 10.50 0.36
C ARG A 49 -9.40 9.44 -0.54
N HIS A 50 -8.87 9.25 -1.76
CA HIS A 50 -9.43 8.29 -2.72
C HIS A 50 -8.38 7.25 -3.18
N PRO A 51 -8.12 6.20 -2.39
CA PRO A 51 -7.06 5.23 -2.67
C PRO A 51 -7.14 4.56 -4.05
N ARG A 52 -8.34 4.20 -4.51
CA ARG A 52 -8.54 3.57 -5.83
C ARG A 52 -8.20 4.53 -6.97
N GLU A 53 -8.60 5.80 -6.81
CA GLU A 53 -8.33 6.82 -7.83
C GLU A 53 -6.84 7.19 -7.85
N ARG A 54 -6.18 7.23 -6.69
CA ARG A 54 -4.72 7.37 -6.60
C ARG A 54 -4.01 6.30 -7.44
N VAL A 55 -4.36 5.03 -7.26
CA VAL A 55 -3.74 3.94 -8.04
C VAL A 55 -4.04 4.07 -9.53
N ARG A 56 -5.27 4.43 -9.91
CA ARG A 56 -5.63 4.68 -11.32
C ARG A 56 -4.82 5.81 -11.94
N LEU A 57 -4.62 6.90 -11.21
CA LEU A 57 -3.83 8.04 -11.63
C LEU A 57 -2.33 7.72 -11.65
N ALA A 58 -1.84 6.91 -10.72
CA ALA A 58 -0.46 6.45 -10.69
C ALA A 58 -0.13 5.59 -11.91
N LEU A 59 -1.01 4.66 -12.28
CA LEU A 59 -0.85 3.81 -13.47
C LEU A 59 -0.94 4.58 -14.80
N SER A 60 -1.54 5.77 -14.80
CA SER A 60 -1.64 6.65 -15.96
C SER A 60 -0.66 7.82 -15.91
N ALA A 61 0.19 7.89 -14.88
CA ALA A 61 1.30 8.82 -14.84
C ALA A 61 2.45 8.22 -15.67
N HIS A 62 3.03 9.00 -16.57
CA HIS A 62 4.13 8.54 -17.41
C HIS A 62 5.46 8.83 -16.69
N PRO A 63 6.12 7.83 -16.06
CA PRO A 63 7.37 8.05 -15.33
C PRO A 63 8.48 8.61 -16.22
N GLU A 64 8.46 8.31 -17.52
CA GLU A 64 9.37 8.85 -18.54
C GLU A 64 9.29 10.37 -18.78
N SER A 65 8.25 11.04 -18.27
CA SER A 65 8.12 12.51 -18.38
C SER A 65 8.92 13.26 -17.31
N ARG A 66 9.49 12.56 -16.32
CA ARG A 66 10.26 13.16 -15.23
C ARG A 66 11.75 13.23 -15.51
N PRO A 67 12.48 14.19 -14.89
CA PRO A 67 13.93 14.13 -14.85
C PRO A 67 14.38 12.76 -14.32
N PRO A 68 15.36 12.10 -14.95
CA PRO A 68 15.83 10.80 -14.49
C PRO A 68 16.33 10.93 -13.04
N LEU A 69 15.72 10.14 -12.15
CA LEU A 69 16.19 9.99 -10.77
C LEU A 69 17.64 9.48 -10.78
N PRO A 70 18.47 9.86 -9.80
CA PRO A 70 19.78 9.23 -9.65
C PRO A 70 19.60 7.72 -9.55
N SER A 71 20.39 6.97 -10.32
CA SER A 71 20.29 5.52 -10.39
C SER A 71 20.36 4.91 -9.00
N GLN A 72 19.23 4.41 -8.51
CA GLN A 72 19.19 3.55 -7.33
C GLN A 72 20.09 2.36 -7.66
N GLN A 73 21.23 2.25 -6.98
CA GLN A 73 22.04 1.05 -7.11
C GLN A 73 21.16 -0.12 -6.67
N PRO A 74 21.02 -1.18 -7.47
CA PRO A 74 20.20 -2.31 -7.07
C PRO A 74 20.74 -2.80 -5.73
N VAL A 75 19.91 -2.69 -4.69
CA VAL A 75 20.18 -3.34 -3.43
C VAL A 75 20.27 -4.83 -3.73
N SER A 76 21.48 -5.37 -3.65
CA SER A 76 21.70 -6.80 -3.75
C SER A 76 20.93 -7.45 -2.61
N HIS A 77 19.71 -7.92 -2.90
CA HIS A 77 19.06 -8.91 -2.07
C HIS A 77 19.99 -10.11 -2.06
N GLN A 78 20.77 -10.26 -0.99
CA GLN A 78 21.45 -11.51 -0.71
C GLN A 78 20.36 -12.55 -0.46
N THR A 79 19.87 -13.15 -1.54
CA THR A 79 19.32 -14.49 -1.47
C THR A 79 20.43 -15.33 -0.88
N ALA A 80 20.19 -15.86 0.33
CA ALA A 80 21.06 -16.83 0.96
C ALA A 80 21.12 -18.07 0.04
N GLY A 81 22.04 -18.03 -0.91
CA GLY A 81 22.25 -19.04 -1.93
C GLY A 81 22.99 -20.22 -1.33
N GLY A 82 22.23 -21.17 -0.79
CA GLY A 82 22.65 -22.57 -0.83
C GLY A 82 22.77 -22.99 -2.30
N ALA A 83 23.95 -23.47 -2.68
CA ALA A 83 24.25 -23.95 -4.01
C ALA A 83 23.35 -25.16 -4.37
N GLY A 84 22.24 -24.88 -5.05
CA GLY A 84 21.40 -25.86 -5.74
C GLY A 84 21.39 -25.58 -7.25
N PRO A 85 21.15 -26.59 -8.10
CA PRO A 85 21.09 -26.40 -9.54
C PRO A 85 20.07 -25.31 -9.89
N ALA A 86 20.45 -24.43 -10.82
CA ALA A 86 19.63 -23.30 -11.26
C ALA A 86 18.20 -23.76 -11.56
N ALA A 87 17.28 -23.44 -10.66
CA ALA A 87 15.87 -23.63 -10.90
C ALA A 87 15.49 -22.76 -12.11
N PRO A 88 14.66 -23.27 -13.04
CA PRO A 88 14.17 -22.46 -14.14
C PRO A 88 13.48 -21.20 -13.60
N LEU A 89 13.72 -20.06 -14.25
CA LEU A 89 13.03 -18.82 -13.93
C LEU A 89 11.52 -19.04 -14.11
N PRO A 90 10.68 -18.61 -13.16
CA PRO A 90 9.24 -18.78 -13.25
C PRO A 90 8.69 -18.00 -14.47
N ASP A 91 7.80 -18.64 -15.22
CA ASP A 91 7.05 -18.05 -16.33
C ASP A 91 5.91 -17.16 -15.78
N ALA A 92 5.37 -16.24 -16.59
CA ALA A 92 4.24 -15.37 -16.21
C ALA A 92 3.02 -16.17 -15.70
N ALA A 93 2.86 -17.41 -16.18
CA ALA A 93 1.84 -18.35 -15.71
C ALA A 93 2.03 -18.80 -14.24
N ASP A 94 3.27 -18.83 -13.74
CA ASP A 94 3.58 -19.24 -12.37
C ASP A 94 3.17 -18.18 -11.32
N PHE A 95 2.86 -16.96 -11.77
CA PHE A 95 2.38 -15.86 -10.92
C PHE A 95 0.85 -15.73 -10.90
N LEU A 96 0.14 -16.45 -11.77
CA LEU A 96 -1.30 -16.28 -11.96
C LEU A 96 -2.14 -17.07 -10.95
N ASP A 97 -1.58 -18.10 -10.30
CA ASP A 97 -2.22 -18.81 -9.18
C ASP A 97 -1.30 -18.75 -7.96
N PRO A 98 -1.41 -17.72 -7.09
CA PRO A 98 -0.73 -17.78 -5.81
C PRO A 98 -1.21 -19.02 -5.05
N PRO A 99 -0.31 -19.78 -4.39
CA PRO A 99 -0.72 -20.92 -3.59
C PRO A 99 -1.72 -20.44 -2.53
N SER A 100 -2.83 -21.17 -2.39
CA SER A 100 -3.87 -20.86 -1.42
C SER A 100 -3.25 -20.75 -0.03
N VAL A 101 -3.37 -19.57 0.57
CA VAL A 101 -2.90 -19.29 1.94
C VAL A 101 -3.64 -20.19 2.93
N GLU A 102 -4.92 -20.47 2.66
CA GLU A 102 -5.75 -21.38 3.45
C GLU A 102 -5.16 -22.80 3.45
N ASP A 103 -4.82 -23.34 2.28
CA ASP A 103 -4.26 -24.70 2.18
C ASP A 103 -2.89 -24.80 2.86
N ALA A 104 -2.04 -23.78 2.70
CA ALA A 104 -0.74 -23.71 3.35
C ALA A 104 -0.87 -23.69 4.89
N LEU A 105 -1.82 -22.90 5.42
CA LEU A 105 -2.09 -22.82 6.85
C LEU A 105 -2.67 -24.14 7.39
N LEU A 106 -3.61 -24.76 6.68
CA LEU A 106 -4.20 -26.05 7.04
C LEU A 106 -3.17 -27.19 7.03
N ALA A 107 -2.21 -27.15 6.10
CA ALA A 107 -1.11 -28.11 6.06
C ALA A 107 -0.17 -27.93 7.26
N LEU A 108 0.14 -26.69 7.63
CA LEU A 108 0.97 -26.36 8.80
C LEU A 108 0.32 -26.84 10.11
N LEU A 109 -0.96 -26.57 10.31
CA LEU A 109 -1.70 -27.00 11.51
C LEU A 109 -1.75 -28.52 11.63
N ARG A 110 -2.01 -29.22 10.52
CA ARG A 110 -1.96 -30.70 10.47
C ARG A 110 -0.58 -31.25 10.83
N ALA A 111 0.50 -30.62 10.33
CA ALA A 111 1.86 -31.03 10.66
C ALA A 111 2.21 -30.80 12.14
N ALA A 112 1.62 -29.78 12.77
CA ALA A 112 1.74 -29.49 14.20
C ALA A 112 0.84 -30.39 15.08
N GLY A 113 -0.06 -31.19 14.49
CA GLY A 113 -1.05 -31.98 15.22
C GLY A 113 -2.17 -31.13 15.84
N GLU A 114 -2.34 -29.89 15.38
CA GLU A 114 -3.42 -29.01 15.80
C GLU A 114 -4.61 -29.14 14.86
N GLU A 115 -5.81 -29.27 15.44
CA GLU A 115 -7.06 -29.22 14.68
C GLU A 115 -7.34 -27.76 14.27
N PRO A 116 -7.72 -27.51 13.00
CA PRO A 116 -8.13 -26.18 12.60
C PRO A 116 -9.32 -25.72 13.45
N PRO A 117 -9.33 -24.45 13.92
CA PRO A 117 -10.42 -23.96 14.72
C PRO A 117 -11.73 -24.04 13.92
N SER A 118 -12.80 -24.54 14.54
CA SER A 118 -14.13 -24.46 13.92
C SER A 118 -14.50 -23.00 13.71
N ILE A 119 -15.28 -22.71 12.67
CA ILE A 119 -15.78 -21.36 12.39
C ILE A 119 -16.46 -20.77 13.63
N ASP A 120 -17.27 -21.57 14.34
CA ASP A 120 -17.93 -21.16 15.58
C ASP A 120 -16.96 -20.76 16.69
N ARG A 121 -15.79 -21.39 16.76
CA ARG A 121 -14.73 -21.07 17.73
C ARG A 121 -13.90 -19.87 17.30
N ALA A 122 -13.62 -19.72 16.00
CA ALA A 122 -12.90 -18.58 15.45
C ALA A 122 -13.71 -17.27 15.58
N LEU A 123 -15.04 -17.37 15.53
CA LEU A 123 -15.98 -16.27 15.72
C LEU A 123 -16.39 -16.05 17.19
N ALA A 124 -15.66 -16.65 18.15
CA ALA A 124 -15.93 -16.49 19.57
C ALA A 124 -14.87 -15.58 20.23
N PRO A 125 -15.27 -14.47 20.90
CA PRO A 125 -16.65 -14.04 21.17
C PRO A 125 -17.36 -13.52 19.91
N PRO A 126 -18.72 -13.57 19.89
CA PRO A 126 -19.52 -13.09 18.75
C PRO A 126 -19.10 -11.68 18.33
N LEU A 127 -19.10 -11.43 17.02
CA LEU A 127 -18.62 -10.18 16.40
C LEU A 127 -19.24 -8.90 17.01
N ASP A 128 -20.43 -9.00 17.60
CA ASP A 128 -21.10 -7.92 18.36
C ASP A 128 -20.34 -7.49 19.64
N ARG A 129 -19.27 -8.20 20.00
CA ARG A 129 -18.36 -7.90 21.11
C ARG A 129 -16.92 -7.69 20.66
N ASP A 130 -16.65 -7.60 19.35
CA ASP A 130 -15.31 -7.39 18.84
C ASP A 130 -14.85 -5.95 19.13
N PRO A 131 -13.83 -5.73 19.99
CA PRO A 131 -13.35 -4.39 20.33
C PRO A 131 -12.76 -3.64 19.12
N VAL A 132 -12.34 -4.34 18.07
CA VAL A 132 -11.88 -3.74 16.80
C VAL A 132 -13.06 -3.13 16.04
N LEU A 133 -14.23 -3.79 16.08
CA LEU A 133 -15.45 -3.31 15.42
C LEU A 133 -16.23 -2.30 16.29
N MET A 134 -16.16 -2.44 17.62
CA MET A 134 -16.91 -1.61 18.58
C MET A 134 -16.27 -0.24 18.86
N GLY A 135 -15.03 -0.03 18.40
CA GLY A 135 -14.28 1.21 18.64
C GLY A 135 -13.86 1.38 20.11
N PRO A 136 -12.93 2.31 20.41
CA PRO A 136 -12.51 2.55 21.78
C PRO A 136 -13.69 3.08 22.62
N PRO A 137 -13.90 2.59 23.86
CA PRO A 137 -14.91 3.15 24.73
C PRO A 137 -14.62 4.64 24.95
N ALA A 138 -15.65 5.47 24.84
CA ALA A 138 -15.55 6.90 25.10
C ALA A 138 -14.89 7.11 26.47
N ARG A 139 -13.76 7.82 26.50
CA ARG A 139 -13.09 8.19 27.75
C ARG A 139 -14.10 8.95 28.60
N GLU A 140 -14.54 8.36 29.70
CA GLU A 140 -15.29 9.07 30.73
C GLU A 140 -14.41 10.23 31.21
N SER A 141 -14.83 11.44 30.85
CA SER A 141 -14.23 12.67 31.33
C SER A 141 -14.62 12.78 32.80
N ASN A 142 -13.71 12.35 33.68
CA ASN A 142 -13.88 12.48 35.13
C ASN A 142 -13.88 13.99 35.46
N ALA A 143 -14.98 14.45 36.04
CA ALA A 143 -15.21 15.82 36.46
C ALA A 143 -14.83 16.01 37.93
#